data_AF-A0A504UHQ9-F1
#
_entry.id   AF-A0A504UHQ9-F1
#
_cell.length_a   1.000
_cell.length_b   1.000
_cell.length_c   1.000
_cell.angle_alpha   90.00
_cell.angle_beta   90.00
_cell.angle_gamma   90.00
#
_symmetry.space_group_name_H-M   'P 1'
#
loop_
_entity.id
_entity.type
_entity.pdbx_description
1 polymer ?
#
loop_
_entity_poly.entity_id
_entity_poly.type
_entity_poly.pdbx_seq_one_letter_code
_entity_poly.pdbx_strand_id
1 'polypeptide(L)'
;MSRVRFPSPLYSNLASTLLNANGLESCAIAYAHHDARSDTWVVADASIVPEDAYEHRTCVSAVLKSSFLIDVANRSRVTGMAVISIHTHPASSDHPHFSPIDDAGETELNSYFVRRAAPMPHVSLVIGPHGCRARPLGKEDEIDVWEVGDRLLLHSPMQDVSDQERDDRQVRAFGAPGQRLLRRLHFGVVGAGGTGSLECQQLAHLGATQVTVIDPDLVEETNLNRLVGSVPSDVGQPKVEVAARMIRAINLDATVTPLQADIVDEEVAKLISTFDFVLLCTDSHASRAVVNQAAYQYLVPVIDMGVSITASNGAVSHITGRVQMLAPGLPCLTCSGALDSEAIRREMLSPEQRAADPYVQGIHEPQPAVLSINSTVSSLAITMLLGAVTPVPIKPRYQVYDGNRGRVKEMAVAVQPNCVVCSPMGALAKGPTWHLPVRPKRQDGSDK
;
A
#
# COMPACT_ATOMS: atom_id res chain seq x y z
N MET A 1 -9.86 -0.80 -9.90
CA MET A 1 -8.96 -0.92 -11.06
C MET A 1 -7.99 -2.06 -10.80
N SER A 2 -7.87 -2.96 -11.76
CA SER A 2 -7.01 -4.14 -11.68
C SER A 2 -5.54 -3.75 -11.84
N ARG A 3 -4.62 -4.44 -11.15
CA ARG A 3 -3.20 -4.05 -11.13
C ARG A 3 -2.25 -5.16 -10.73
N VAL A 4 -1.00 -5.08 -11.15
CA VAL A 4 0.11 -5.92 -10.70
C VAL A 4 1.00 -5.11 -9.76
N ARG A 5 1.43 -5.71 -8.64
CA ARG A 5 2.35 -5.09 -7.68
C ARG A 5 3.60 -5.93 -7.53
N PHE A 6 4.74 -5.34 -7.86
CA PHE A 6 6.07 -5.89 -7.62
C PHE A 6 6.65 -5.33 -6.32
N PRO A 7 7.25 -6.15 -5.45
CA PRO A 7 8.08 -5.64 -4.37
C PRO A 7 9.37 -5.07 -4.96
N SER A 8 9.72 -3.84 -4.63
CA SER A 8 10.99 -3.26 -5.07
C SER A 8 12.19 -4.03 -4.50
N PRO A 9 13.28 -4.23 -5.26
CA PRO A 9 13.52 -3.77 -6.64
C PRO A 9 13.25 -4.84 -7.71
N LEU A 10 12.27 -5.74 -7.51
CA LEU A 10 12.09 -6.92 -8.36
C LEU A 10 11.80 -6.55 -9.82
N TYR A 11 10.90 -5.61 -10.09
CA TYR A 11 10.59 -5.20 -11.46
C TYR A 11 11.78 -4.48 -12.08
N SER A 12 12.36 -3.50 -11.37
CA SER A 12 13.47 -2.70 -11.90
C SER A 12 14.70 -3.54 -12.24
N ASN A 13 15.04 -4.52 -11.38
CA ASN A 13 16.12 -5.47 -11.65
C ASN A 13 15.82 -6.38 -12.85
N LEU A 14 14.57 -6.85 -12.94
CA LEU A 14 14.14 -7.71 -14.04
C LEU A 14 14.19 -6.96 -15.37
N ALA A 15 13.58 -5.77 -15.44
CA ALA A 15 13.57 -4.92 -16.62
C ALA A 15 14.99 -4.58 -17.09
N SER A 16 15.85 -4.14 -16.17
CA SER A 16 17.26 -3.85 -16.47
C SER A 16 17.99 -5.05 -17.04
N THR A 17 17.78 -6.25 -16.48
CA THR A 17 18.48 -7.44 -16.96
C THR A 17 17.98 -7.89 -18.33
N LEU A 18 16.66 -7.91 -18.54
CA LEU A 18 16.06 -8.35 -19.80
C LEU A 18 16.38 -7.40 -20.96
N LEU A 19 16.37 -6.08 -20.73
CA LEU A 19 16.66 -5.09 -21.77
C LEU A 19 18.14 -5.02 -22.17
N ASN A 20 19.04 -5.54 -21.33
CA ASN A 20 20.49 -5.60 -21.62
C ASN A 20 20.90 -6.82 -22.47
N ALA A 21 19.95 -7.61 -22.99
CA ALA A 21 20.24 -8.81 -23.76
C ALA A 21 20.61 -8.54 -25.24
N ASN A 22 21.49 -7.56 -25.51
CA ASN A 22 21.99 -7.21 -26.84
C ASN A 22 20.90 -6.97 -27.91
N GLY A 23 19.76 -6.41 -27.50
CA GLY A 23 18.64 -6.12 -28.40
C GLY A 23 17.80 -7.35 -28.80
N LEU A 24 18.05 -8.53 -28.23
CA LEU A 24 17.16 -9.68 -28.36
C LEU A 24 15.95 -9.50 -27.44
N GLU A 25 14.79 -9.95 -27.90
CA GLU A 25 13.63 -10.12 -27.05
C GLU A 25 13.92 -11.18 -25.99
N SER A 26 13.63 -10.88 -24.73
CA SER A 26 13.90 -11.73 -23.57
C SER A 26 12.61 -11.99 -22.81
N CYS A 27 12.43 -13.22 -22.37
CA CYS A 27 11.30 -13.62 -21.54
C CYS A 27 11.68 -13.78 -20.07
N ALA A 28 10.70 -13.56 -19.20
CA ALA A 28 10.74 -13.91 -17.79
C ALA A 28 9.38 -14.47 -17.36
N ILE A 29 9.38 -15.21 -16.27
CA ILE A 29 8.17 -15.73 -15.64
C ILE A 29 8.12 -15.19 -14.22
N ALA A 30 7.02 -14.56 -13.84
CA ALA A 30 6.73 -14.22 -12.45
C ALA A 30 5.53 -15.00 -11.92
N TYR A 31 5.51 -15.21 -10.61
CA TYR A 31 4.42 -15.85 -9.90
C TYR A 31 3.81 -14.88 -8.90
N ALA A 32 2.49 -14.79 -8.93
CA ALA A 32 1.75 -13.84 -8.11
C ALA A 32 0.55 -14.47 -7.42
N HIS A 33 0.26 -14.01 -6.20
CA HIS A 33 -1.02 -14.28 -5.55
C HIS A 33 -2.07 -13.30 -6.07
N HIS A 34 -3.19 -13.81 -6.59
CA HIS A 34 -4.31 -12.98 -7.04
C HIS A 34 -5.28 -12.71 -5.89
N ASP A 35 -5.49 -11.44 -5.57
CA ASP A 35 -6.54 -10.98 -4.67
C ASP A 35 -7.78 -10.58 -5.47
N ALA A 36 -8.80 -11.42 -5.44
CA ALA A 36 -10.06 -11.18 -6.14
C ALA A 36 -10.83 -9.95 -5.63
N ARG A 37 -10.59 -9.47 -4.40
CA ARG A 37 -11.27 -8.29 -3.86
C ARG A 37 -10.79 -7.01 -4.52
N SER A 38 -9.48 -6.83 -4.60
CA SER A 38 -8.86 -5.65 -5.21
C SER A 38 -8.57 -5.83 -6.70
N ASP A 39 -8.77 -7.06 -7.21
CA ASP A 39 -8.34 -7.53 -8.52
C ASP A 39 -6.85 -7.24 -8.77
N THR A 40 -6.02 -7.60 -7.78
CA THR A 40 -4.58 -7.31 -7.76
C THR A 40 -3.74 -8.58 -7.78
N TRP A 41 -2.70 -8.61 -8.61
CA TRP A 41 -1.66 -9.64 -8.59
C TRP A 41 -0.48 -9.17 -7.76
N VAL A 42 -0.29 -9.78 -6.58
CA VAL A 42 0.82 -9.50 -5.67
C VAL A 42 1.98 -10.44 -6.05
N VAL A 43 3.02 -9.91 -6.68
CA VAL A 43 4.14 -10.70 -7.20
C VAL A 43 5.02 -11.19 -6.05
N ALA A 44 5.11 -12.50 -5.89
CA ALA A 44 5.91 -13.14 -4.86
C ALA A 44 7.35 -13.37 -5.31
N ASP A 45 7.54 -13.78 -6.56
CA ASP A 45 8.86 -14.01 -7.16
C ASP A 45 8.83 -13.91 -8.69
N ALA A 46 10.00 -13.68 -9.29
CA ALA A 46 10.19 -13.67 -10.73
C ALA A 46 11.57 -14.23 -11.10
N SER A 47 11.65 -14.90 -12.25
CA SER A 47 12.89 -15.46 -12.79
C SER A 47 12.97 -15.25 -14.30
N ILE A 48 14.18 -14.96 -14.77
CA ILE A 48 14.49 -14.85 -16.20
C ILE A 48 14.42 -16.25 -16.82
N VAL A 49 13.87 -16.34 -18.03
CA VAL A 49 13.84 -17.60 -18.78
C VAL A 49 15.27 -17.96 -19.22
N PRO A 50 15.76 -19.18 -18.90
CA PRO A 50 17.12 -19.57 -19.24
C PRO A 50 17.28 -19.78 -20.75
N GLU A 51 18.51 -19.63 -21.25
CA GLU A 51 18.78 -19.59 -22.69
C GLU A 51 18.42 -20.91 -23.41
N ASP A 52 18.51 -22.03 -22.72
CA ASP A 52 18.15 -23.35 -23.22
C ASP A 52 16.64 -23.63 -23.22
N ALA A 53 15.82 -22.75 -22.63
CA ALA A 53 14.36 -22.85 -22.67
C ALA A 53 13.74 -22.18 -23.90
N TYR A 54 14.50 -21.42 -24.68
CA TYR A 54 14.04 -20.88 -25.95
C TYR A 54 14.11 -21.94 -27.06
N GLU A 55 13.03 -22.06 -27.82
CA GLU A 55 13.02 -22.78 -29.09
C GLU A 55 13.54 -21.88 -30.22
N HIS A 56 13.09 -20.62 -30.22
CA HIS A 56 13.52 -19.60 -31.15
C HIS A 56 13.56 -18.24 -30.46
N ARG A 57 14.55 -17.41 -30.78
CA ARG A 57 14.74 -16.10 -30.13
C ARG A 57 15.40 -15.12 -31.10
N THR A 58 14.77 -13.98 -31.32
CA THR A 58 15.24 -12.89 -32.20
C THR A 58 15.00 -11.54 -31.52
N CYS A 59 15.22 -10.44 -32.23
CA CYS A 59 14.92 -9.08 -31.74
C CYS A 59 13.42 -8.71 -31.78
N VAL A 60 12.56 -9.54 -32.39
CA VAL A 60 11.13 -9.25 -32.60
C VAL A 60 10.21 -10.45 -32.32
N SER A 61 10.78 -11.56 -31.87
CA SER A 61 10.01 -12.75 -31.49
C SER A 61 10.84 -13.66 -30.60
N ALA A 62 10.22 -14.13 -29.51
CA ALA A 62 10.71 -15.23 -28.67
C ALA A 62 9.65 -16.33 -28.51
N VAL A 63 10.07 -17.59 -28.69
CA VAL A 63 9.24 -18.78 -28.53
C VAL A 63 9.87 -19.70 -27.51
N LEU A 64 9.10 -20.07 -26.49
CA LEU A 64 9.55 -20.94 -25.40
C LEU A 64 9.21 -22.40 -25.68
N LYS A 65 10.11 -23.32 -25.29
CA LYS A 65 9.90 -24.75 -25.44
C LYS A 65 8.69 -25.21 -24.61
N SER A 66 7.89 -26.11 -25.18
CA SER A 66 6.75 -26.72 -24.49
C SER A 66 7.11 -27.42 -23.18
N SER A 67 8.32 -28.00 -23.07
CA SER A 67 8.82 -28.61 -21.83
C SER A 67 8.95 -27.59 -20.70
N PHE A 68 9.43 -26.39 -21.01
CA PHE A 68 9.55 -25.31 -20.02
C PHE A 68 8.17 -24.80 -19.60
N LEU A 69 7.24 -24.65 -20.54
CA LEU A 69 5.86 -24.24 -20.22
C LEU A 69 5.11 -25.26 -19.33
N ILE A 70 5.42 -26.56 -19.46
CA ILE A 70 4.92 -27.60 -18.57
C ILE A 70 5.39 -27.36 -17.13
N ASP A 71 6.68 -27.04 -16.93
CA ASP A 71 7.22 -26.76 -15.61
C ASP A 71 6.61 -25.48 -15.01
N VAL A 72 6.43 -24.45 -15.84
CA VAL A 72 5.77 -23.19 -15.44
C VAL A 72 4.34 -23.45 -14.95
N ALA A 73 3.54 -24.17 -15.73
CA ALA A 73 2.15 -24.49 -15.38
C ALA A 73 2.07 -25.42 -14.16
N ASN A 74 2.96 -26.40 -14.03
CA ASN A 74 3.03 -27.28 -12.87
C ASN A 74 3.33 -26.49 -11.60
N ARG A 75 4.30 -25.57 -11.63
CA ARG A 75 4.62 -24.72 -10.48
C ARG A 75 3.43 -23.82 -10.12
N SER A 76 2.79 -23.20 -11.10
CA SER A 76 1.56 -22.42 -10.87
C SER A 76 0.48 -23.26 -10.18
N ARG A 77 0.19 -24.45 -10.70
CA ARG A 77 -0.82 -25.36 -10.15
C ARG A 77 -0.50 -25.82 -8.73
N VAL A 78 0.76 -26.15 -8.43
CA VAL A 78 1.20 -26.61 -7.09
C VAL A 78 1.15 -25.48 -6.07
N THR A 79 1.55 -24.27 -6.46
CA THR A 79 1.60 -23.12 -5.56
C THR A 79 0.27 -22.38 -5.45
N GLY A 80 -0.65 -22.60 -6.38
CA GLY A 80 -1.89 -21.84 -6.50
C GLY A 80 -1.67 -20.38 -6.94
N MET A 81 -0.51 -20.05 -7.51
CA MET A 81 -0.16 -18.70 -7.96
C MET A 81 -0.43 -18.52 -9.46
N ALA A 82 -0.80 -17.30 -9.83
CA ALA A 82 -0.95 -16.90 -11.22
C ALA A 82 0.42 -16.79 -11.89
N VAL A 83 0.49 -17.18 -13.16
CA VAL A 83 1.64 -16.92 -14.01
C VAL A 83 1.52 -15.51 -14.59
N ILE A 84 2.61 -14.75 -14.52
CA ILE A 84 2.82 -13.54 -15.31
C ILE A 84 3.87 -13.86 -16.36
N SER A 85 3.44 -13.92 -17.62
CA SER A 85 4.32 -14.10 -18.78
C SER A 85 4.90 -12.76 -19.17
N ILE A 86 6.21 -12.61 -19.08
CA ILE A 86 6.91 -11.34 -19.32
C ILE A 86 7.77 -11.49 -20.57
N HIS A 87 7.71 -10.52 -21.49
CA HIS A 87 8.65 -10.41 -22.63
C HIS A 87 9.09 -8.95 -22.84
N THR A 88 10.11 -8.72 -23.67
CA THR A 88 10.66 -7.38 -23.93
C THR A 88 10.51 -6.92 -25.36
N HIS A 89 10.16 -5.65 -25.55
CA HIS A 89 10.28 -4.94 -26.83
C HIS A 89 11.43 -3.92 -26.74
N PRO A 90 12.70 -4.34 -26.92
CA PRO A 90 13.88 -3.51 -26.64
C PRO A 90 14.03 -2.31 -27.58
N ALA A 91 13.40 -2.34 -28.76
CA ALA A 91 13.46 -1.27 -29.76
C ALA A 91 12.35 -0.20 -29.62
N SER A 92 11.49 -0.29 -28.59
CA SER A 92 10.37 0.65 -28.41
C SER A 92 10.86 2.06 -28.05
N SER A 93 10.35 3.08 -28.74
CA SER A 93 10.66 4.51 -28.46
C SER A 93 9.90 5.07 -27.26
N ASP A 94 8.79 4.43 -26.87
CA ASP A 94 7.90 4.85 -25.80
C ASP A 94 7.49 3.62 -24.96
N HIS A 95 6.34 3.67 -24.28
CA HIS A 95 5.77 2.47 -23.67
C HIS A 95 5.52 1.40 -24.76
N PRO A 96 5.89 0.14 -24.51
CA PRO A 96 5.71 -0.93 -25.49
C PRO A 96 4.23 -1.15 -25.79
N HIS A 97 3.93 -1.72 -26.95
CA HIS A 97 2.58 -2.15 -27.33
C HIS A 97 2.57 -3.65 -27.61
N PHE A 98 1.46 -4.31 -27.26
CA PHE A 98 1.20 -5.68 -27.71
C PHE A 98 1.01 -5.69 -29.23
N SER A 99 1.67 -6.63 -29.89
CA SER A 99 1.60 -6.86 -31.33
C SER A 99 0.59 -7.98 -31.66
N PRO A 100 0.18 -8.11 -32.94
CA PRO A 100 -0.66 -9.23 -33.36
C PRO A 100 -0.01 -10.62 -33.15
N ILE A 101 1.33 -10.68 -33.09
CA ILE A 101 2.07 -11.91 -32.79
C ILE A 101 1.87 -12.28 -31.32
N ASP A 102 1.90 -11.28 -30.44
CA ASP A 102 1.66 -11.47 -29.01
C ASP A 102 0.22 -11.91 -28.76
N ASP A 103 -0.76 -11.29 -29.42
CA ASP A 103 -2.18 -11.68 -29.32
C ASP A 103 -2.40 -13.16 -29.69
N ALA A 104 -1.75 -13.62 -30.76
CA ALA A 104 -1.83 -15.00 -31.22
C ALA A 104 -1.19 -15.97 -30.22
N GLY A 105 0.03 -15.65 -29.75
CA GLY A 105 0.75 -16.45 -28.75
C GLY A 105 0.02 -16.51 -27.40
N GLU A 106 -0.53 -15.39 -26.94
CA GLU A 106 -1.31 -15.30 -25.70
C GLU A 106 -2.60 -16.12 -25.77
N THR A 107 -3.26 -16.18 -26.93
CA THR A 107 -4.48 -16.99 -27.10
C THR A 107 -4.19 -18.48 -26.89
N GLU A 108 -3.08 -18.98 -27.44
CA GLU A 108 -2.65 -20.36 -27.26
C GLU A 108 -2.20 -20.62 -25.81
N LEU A 109 -1.40 -19.71 -25.25
CA LEU A 109 -0.89 -19.81 -23.89
C LEU A 109 -2.03 -19.79 -22.85
N ASN A 110 -3.02 -18.92 -23.04
CA ASN A 110 -4.20 -18.85 -22.20
C ASN A 110 -4.97 -20.18 -22.23
N SER A 111 -5.21 -20.71 -23.43
CA SER A 111 -5.87 -22.00 -23.62
C SER A 111 -5.13 -23.13 -22.89
N TYR A 112 -3.81 -23.09 -22.88
CA TYR A 112 -2.98 -24.05 -22.16
C TYR A 112 -3.09 -23.89 -20.64
N PHE A 113 -2.89 -22.67 -20.12
CA PHE A 113 -2.91 -22.42 -18.68
C PHE A 113 -4.26 -22.66 -18.04
N VAL A 114 -5.37 -22.28 -18.69
CA VAL A 114 -6.74 -22.59 -18.21
C VAL A 114 -6.92 -24.09 -17.93
N ARG A 115 -6.22 -24.97 -18.66
CA ARG A 115 -6.31 -26.43 -18.48
C ARG A 115 -5.29 -27.02 -17.52
N ARG A 116 -4.16 -26.34 -17.26
CA ARG A 116 -2.96 -26.96 -16.64
C ARG A 116 -2.38 -26.20 -15.45
N ALA A 117 -2.60 -24.89 -15.36
CA ALA A 117 -2.09 -24.02 -14.32
C ALA A 117 -3.10 -23.84 -13.17
N ALA A 118 -2.82 -22.92 -12.24
CA ALA A 118 -3.76 -22.57 -11.18
C ALA A 118 -5.07 -22.00 -11.77
N PRO A 119 -6.25 -22.30 -11.18
CA PRO A 119 -7.55 -21.84 -11.68
C PRO A 119 -7.82 -20.37 -11.31
N MET A 120 -6.96 -19.47 -11.79
CA MET A 120 -7.06 -18.04 -11.54
C MET A 120 -6.57 -17.24 -12.75
N PRO A 121 -6.92 -15.95 -12.87
CA PRO A 121 -6.47 -15.12 -13.98
C PRO A 121 -4.94 -15.00 -14.05
N HIS A 122 -4.38 -15.23 -15.23
CA HIS A 122 -2.96 -15.03 -15.53
C HIS A 122 -2.75 -13.68 -16.23
N VAL A 123 -1.50 -13.22 -16.33
CA VAL A 123 -1.17 -11.90 -16.88
C VAL A 123 -0.12 -12.02 -17.97
N SER A 124 -0.26 -11.22 -19.01
CA SER A 124 0.80 -10.92 -19.98
C SER A 124 1.36 -9.53 -19.68
N LEU A 125 2.68 -9.38 -19.71
CA LEU A 125 3.36 -8.12 -19.46
C LEU A 125 4.49 -7.95 -20.48
N VAL A 126 4.50 -6.80 -21.15
CA VAL A 126 5.56 -6.42 -22.08
C VAL A 126 6.35 -5.26 -21.51
N ILE A 127 7.68 -5.40 -21.47
CA ILE A 127 8.62 -4.38 -20.96
C ILE A 127 9.35 -3.72 -22.12
N GLY A 128 9.43 -2.39 -22.10
CA GLY A 128 10.26 -1.59 -23.00
C GLY A 128 11.21 -0.67 -22.22
N PRO A 129 12.09 0.06 -22.91
CA PRO A 129 13.05 0.97 -22.27
C PRO A 129 12.42 2.10 -21.45
N HIS A 130 11.16 2.46 -21.75
CA HIS A 130 10.47 3.61 -21.16
C HIS A 130 9.28 3.23 -20.27
N GLY A 131 9.08 1.94 -19.96
CA GLY A 131 7.97 1.47 -19.12
C GLY A 131 7.49 0.08 -19.53
N CYS A 132 6.27 -0.28 -19.12
CA CYS A 132 5.63 -1.52 -19.53
C CYS A 132 4.14 -1.36 -19.79
N ARG A 133 3.53 -2.40 -20.36
CA ARG A 133 2.08 -2.61 -20.37
C ARG A 133 1.79 -4.02 -19.90
N ALA A 134 0.67 -4.18 -19.21
CA ALA A 134 0.20 -5.48 -18.79
C ALA A 134 -1.29 -5.61 -19.07
N ARG A 135 -1.76 -6.83 -19.30
CA ARG A 135 -3.18 -7.17 -19.44
C ARG A 135 -3.42 -8.58 -18.92
N PRO A 136 -4.62 -8.90 -18.40
CA PRO A 136 -4.97 -10.28 -18.13
C PRO A 136 -4.85 -11.09 -19.43
N LEU A 137 -4.28 -12.29 -19.33
CA LEU A 137 -3.92 -13.11 -20.49
C LEU A 137 -5.16 -13.40 -21.34
N GLY A 138 -5.12 -13.02 -22.62
CA GLY A 138 -6.24 -13.17 -23.55
C GLY A 138 -7.36 -12.13 -23.40
N LYS A 139 -7.12 -11.02 -22.70
CA LYS A 139 -8.02 -9.84 -22.66
C LYS A 139 -7.31 -8.62 -23.24
N GLU A 140 -8.09 -7.63 -23.68
CA GLU A 140 -7.56 -6.36 -24.20
C GLU A 140 -7.40 -5.28 -23.12
N ASP A 141 -8.14 -5.38 -22.02
CA ASP A 141 -8.12 -4.39 -20.94
C ASP A 141 -6.75 -4.34 -20.26
N GLU A 142 -6.07 -3.19 -20.37
CA GLU A 142 -4.79 -2.95 -19.72
C GLU A 142 -4.95 -2.78 -18.21
N ILE A 143 -3.92 -3.21 -17.49
CA ILE A 143 -3.83 -3.11 -16.03
C ILE A 143 -2.54 -2.43 -15.63
N ASP A 144 -2.58 -1.74 -14.49
CA ASP A 144 -1.42 -1.01 -14.00
C ASP A 144 -0.34 -1.96 -13.48
N VAL A 145 0.92 -1.57 -13.68
CA VAL A 145 2.08 -2.22 -13.11
C VAL A 145 2.76 -1.27 -12.14
N TRP A 146 2.72 -1.63 -10.86
CA TRP A 146 3.33 -0.88 -9.78
C TRP A 146 4.55 -1.60 -9.23
N GLU A 147 5.57 -0.83 -8.84
CA GLU A 147 6.67 -1.31 -8.01
C GLU A 147 6.68 -0.55 -6.68
N VAL A 148 6.72 -1.31 -5.59
CA VAL A 148 6.45 -0.81 -4.24
C VAL A 148 7.68 -1.00 -3.36
N GLY A 149 8.28 0.09 -2.89
CA GLY A 149 9.39 0.09 -1.95
C GLY A 149 9.46 1.41 -1.19
N ASP A 150 10.67 1.95 -1.02
CA ASP A 150 10.85 3.31 -0.49
C ASP A 150 10.24 4.40 -1.39
N ARG A 151 9.88 4.05 -2.62
CA ARG A 151 9.06 4.81 -3.54
C ARG A 151 7.92 3.94 -4.07
N LEU A 152 6.84 4.59 -4.48
CA LEU A 152 5.75 3.97 -5.22
C LEU A 152 5.87 4.38 -6.68
N LEU A 153 6.22 3.44 -7.55
CA LEU A 153 6.49 3.69 -8.97
C LEU A 153 5.41 3.05 -9.83
N LEU A 154 4.79 3.84 -10.70
CA LEU A 154 3.92 3.36 -11.78
C LEU A 154 4.78 3.19 -13.04
N HIS A 155 4.89 1.95 -13.52
CA HIS A 155 5.64 1.62 -14.75
C HIS A 155 4.75 1.56 -16.00
N SER A 156 3.44 1.48 -15.79
CA SER A 156 2.44 1.60 -16.85
C SER A 156 2.20 3.05 -17.26
N PRO A 157 1.69 3.30 -18.48
CA PRO A 157 1.38 4.66 -18.89
C PRO A 157 0.24 5.22 -18.04
N MET A 158 0.44 6.43 -17.52
CA MET A 158 -0.59 7.12 -16.75
C MET A 158 -1.68 7.64 -17.68
N GLN A 159 -2.86 7.03 -17.61
CA GLN A 159 -4.05 7.42 -18.36
C GLN A 159 -4.86 8.50 -17.63
N ASP A 160 -5.49 9.40 -18.40
CA ASP A 160 -6.68 10.20 -18.05
C ASP A 160 -6.65 10.98 -16.72
N VAL A 161 -5.58 11.73 -16.45
CA VAL A 161 -5.58 12.73 -15.37
C VAL A 161 -5.29 14.11 -15.95
N SER A 162 -6.27 15.00 -15.90
CA SER A 162 -6.11 16.39 -16.33
C SER A 162 -5.42 17.23 -15.27
N ASP A 163 -4.56 18.14 -15.73
CA ASP A 163 -3.99 19.17 -14.88
C ASP A 163 -5.09 20.19 -14.52
N GLN A 164 -5.06 20.69 -13.28
CA GLN A 164 -6.00 21.71 -12.81
C GLN A 164 -5.25 23.01 -12.50
N GLU A 165 -5.87 24.17 -12.78
CA GLU A 165 -5.23 25.48 -12.50
C GLU A 165 -4.88 25.65 -11.02
N ARG A 166 -5.72 25.12 -10.11
CA ARG A 166 -5.48 25.15 -8.66
C ARG A 166 -4.20 24.42 -8.24
N ASP A 167 -3.69 23.53 -9.09
CA ASP A 167 -2.49 22.75 -8.82
C ASP A 167 -1.19 23.45 -9.34
N ASP A 168 -1.26 24.67 -9.92
CA ASP A 168 -0.10 25.37 -10.52
C ASP A 168 1.13 25.41 -9.59
N ARG A 169 0.93 25.75 -8.31
CA ARG A 169 2.03 25.85 -7.34
C ARG A 169 2.67 24.49 -7.04
N GLN A 170 1.87 23.43 -7.06
CA GLN A 170 2.27 22.05 -6.81
C GLN A 170 3.01 21.47 -8.03
N VAL A 171 2.47 21.69 -9.24
CA VAL A 171 3.10 21.35 -10.50
C VAL A 171 4.48 22.00 -10.65
N ARG A 172 4.65 23.26 -10.22
CA ARG A 172 5.96 23.92 -10.18
C ARG A 172 6.93 23.29 -9.18
N ALA A 173 6.43 22.76 -8.07
CA ALA A 173 7.26 22.21 -7.01
C ALA A 173 7.75 20.78 -7.32
N PHE A 174 6.87 19.93 -7.88
CA PHE A 174 7.17 18.51 -8.06
C PHE A 174 6.76 17.93 -9.41
N GLY A 175 6.47 18.80 -10.38
CA GLY A 175 6.22 18.44 -11.77
C GLY A 175 4.78 17.94 -12.01
N ALA A 176 4.30 18.14 -13.24
CA ALA A 176 2.98 17.70 -13.64
C ALA A 176 2.78 16.16 -13.50
N PRO A 177 3.77 15.30 -13.83
CA PRO A 177 3.63 13.86 -13.57
C PRO A 177 3.43 13.52 -12.10
N GLY A 178 4.13 14.19 -11.18
CA GLY A 178 3.98 13.97 -9.74
C GLY A 178 2.59 14.39 -9.23
N GLN A 179 2.08 15.53 -9.71
CA GLN A 179 0.72 15.98 -9.38
C GLN A 179 -0.35 15.03 -9.91
N ARG A 180 -0.25 14.62 -11.17
CA ARG A 180 -1.20 13.68 -11.76
C ARG A 180 -1.20 12.33 -11.04
N LEU A 181 -0.03 11.87 -10.59
CA LEU A 181 0.07 10.68 -9.78
C LEU A 181 -0.66 10.85 -8.44
N LEU A 182 -0.44 11.95 -7.71
CA LEU A 182 -1.19 12.24 -6.46
C LEU A 182 -2.71 12.23 -6.67
N ARG A 183 -3.20 12.81 -7.77
CA ARG A 183 -4.64 12.82 -8.09
C ARG A 183 -5.18 11.40 -8.37
N ARG A 184 -4.37 10.53 -8.98
CA ARG A 184 -4.73 9.15 -9.37
C ARG A 184 -4.85 8.20 -8.19
N LEU A 185 -3.98 8.36 -7.20
CA LEU A 185 -3.86 7.40 -6.08
C LEU A 185 -5.16 7.31 -5.27
N HIS A 186 -5.56 6.10 -4.92
CA HIS A 186 -6.57 5.86 -3.90
C HIS A 186 -5.92 5.82 -2.52
N PHE A 187 -6.19 6.84 -1.70
CA PHE A 187 -5.67 6.93 -0.34
C PHE A 187 -6.61 6.30 0.69
N GLY A 188 -6.05 5.46 1.56
CA GLY A 188 -6.71 5.04 2.80
C GLY A 188 -6.19 5.85 3.99
N VAL A 189 -7.05 6.51 4.74
CA VAL A 189 -6.70 7.17 6.01
C VAL A 189 -7.30 6.36 7.15
N VAL A 190 -6.44 5.73 7.96
CA VAL A 190 -6.85 4.89 9.09
C VAL A 190 -6.67 5.67 10.39
N GLY A 191 -7.78 6.05 11.00
CA GLY A 191 -7.86 7.02 12.09
C GLY A 191 -8.13 8.43 11.55
N ALA A 192 -9.21 9.03 12.02
CA ALA A 192 -9.69 10.38 11.71
C ALA A 192 -9.55 11.33 12.92
N GLY A 193 -8.69 10.99 13.88
CA GLY A 193 -8.43 11.79 15.07
C GLY A 193 -7.55 13.03 14.82
N GLY A 194 -6.70 13.37 15.79
CA GLY A 194 -5.91 14.60 15.77
C GLY A 194 -4.92 14.71 14.61
N THR A 195 -4.22 13.62 14.25
CA THR A 195 -3.35 13.56 13.06
C THR A 195 -4.15 13.23 11.80
N GLY A 196 -5.09 12.29 11.88
CA GLY A 196 -5.91 11.86 10.74
C GLY A 196 -6.72 12.97 10.08
N SER A 197 -7.30 13.86 10.88
CA SER A 197 -8.02 15.04 10.35
C SER A 197 -7.08 16.01 9.59
N LEU A 198 -5.86 16.21 10.08
CA LEU A 198 -4.84 17.00 9.37
C LEU A 198 -4.40 16.32 8.06
N GLU A 199 -4.22 15.01 8.06
CA GLU A 199 -3.91 14.25 6.84
C GLU A 199 -5.03 14.36 5.80
N CYS A 200 -6.29 14.23 6.22
CA CYS A 200 -7.46 14.45 5.36
C CYS A 200 -7.45 15.86 4.73
N GLN A 201 -7.18 16.88 5.54
CA GLN A 201 -7.07 18.26 5.06
C GLN A 201 -5.94 18.42 4.04
N GLN A 202 -4.75 17.89 4.35
CA GLN A 202 -3.57 18.02 3.50
C GLN A 202 -3.74 17.26 2.17
N LEU A 203 -4.27 16.03 2.20
CA LEU A 203 -4.58 15.27 0.98
C LEU A 203 -5.58 16.02 0.08
N ALA A 204 -6.61 16.63 0.66
CA ALA A 204 -7.56 17.43 -0.10
C ALA A 204 -6.89 18.64 -0.79
N HIS A 205 -5.94 19.30 -0.11
CA HIS A 205 -5.16 20.39 -0.72
C HIS A 205 -4.16 19.90 -1.78
N LEU A 206 -3.62 18.69 -1.63
CA LEU A 206 -2.73 18.04 -2.61
C LEU A 206 -3.46 17.54 -3.86
N GLY A 207 -4.79 17.69 -3.92
CA GLY A 207 -5.59 17.28 -5.07
C GLY A 207 -5.95 15.80 -5.09
N ALA A 208 -5.78 15.06 -3.99
CA ALA A 208 -6.22 13.67 -3.91
C ALA A 208 -7.71 13.56 -4.27
N THR A 209 -8.04 12.68 -5.23
CA THR A 209 -9.42 12.55 -5.74
C THR A 209 -10.16 11.34 -5.18
N GLN A 210 -9.46 10.34 -4.67
CA GLN A 210 -10.06 9.13 -4.09
C GLN A 210 -9.52 8.94 -2.67
N VAL A 211 -10.39 9.12 -1.68
CA VAL A 211 -10.01 9.01 -0.26
C VAL A 211 -11.03 8.16 0.49
N THR A 212 -10.57 7.09 1.13
CA THR A 212 -11.37 6.33 2.09
C THR A 212 -10.88 6.65 3.49
N VAL A 213 -11.77 7.06 4.39
CA VAL A 213 -11.44 7.40 5.78
C VAL A 213 -12.09 6.38 6.70
N ILE A 214 -11.30 5.70 7.53
CA ILE A 214 -11.73 4.62 8.42
C ILE A 214 -11.46 5.03 9.86
N ASP A 215 -12.51 5.17 10.67
CA ASP A 215 -12.40 5.44 12.11
C ASP A 215 -13.70 4.99 12.81
N PRO A 216 -13.63 4.23 13.90
CA PRO A 216 -14.84 3.73 14.58
C PRO A 216 -15.54 4.79 15.44
N ASP A 217 -14.84 5.87 15.81
CA ASP A 217 -15.25 6.74 16.90
C ASP A 217 -16.22 7.86 16.46
N LEU A 218 -16.91 8.39 17.46
CA LEU A 218 -17.68 9.63 17.38
C LEU A 218 -16.83 10.82 17.85
N VAL A 219 -17.22 12.02 17.45
CA VAL A 219 -16.63 13.26 17.94
C VAL A 219 -17.04 13.49 19.40
N GLU A 220 -16.05 13.77 20.25
CA GLU A 220 -16.26 14.21 21.63
C GLU A 220 -15.91 15.69 21.80
N GLU A 221 -16.49 16.35 22.82
CA GLU A 221 -16.17 17.75 23.17
C GLU A 221 -14.67 17.98 23.34
N THR A 222 -13.97 17.03 23.97
CA THR A 222 -12.52 17.09 24.20
C THR A 222 -11.71 17.03 22.90
N ASN A 223 -12.31 16.63 21.78
CA ASN A 223 -11.66 16.51 20.48
C ASN A 223 -11.64 17.84 19.72
N LEU A 224 -12.57 18.77 20.03
CA LEU A 224 -12.73 20.04 19.31
C LEU A 224 -11.47 20.92 19.34
N ASN A 225 -10.57 20.70 20.30
CA ASN A 225 -9.31 21.44 20.40
C ASN A 225 -8.26 21.05 19.33
N ARG A 226 -8.43 19.92 18.65
CA ARG A 226 -7.41 19.36 17.74
C ARG A 226 -7.97 18.62 16.52
N LEU A 227 -9.25 18.27 16.50
CA LEU A 227 -9.90 17.58 15.40
C LEU A 227 -10.24 18.59 14.30
N VAL A 228 -9.39 18.67 13.29
CA VAL A 228 -9.53 19.68 12.23
C VAL A 228 -10.81 19.44 11.41
N GLY A 229 -11.54 20.53 11.14
CA GLY A 229 -12.81 20.50 10.40
C GLY A 229 -14.05 20.30 11.28
N SER A 230 -13.86 19.91 12.55
CA SER A 230 -14.97 19.77 13.50
C SER A 230 -15.43 21.12 14.06
N VAL A 231 -16.72 21.20 14.40
CA VAL A 231 -17.37 22.32 15.08
C VAL A 231 -18.20 21.79 16.27
N PRO A 232 -18.63 22.64 17.22
CA PRO A 232 -19.38 22.18 18.40
C PRO A 232 -20.64 21.35 18.09
N SER A 233 -21.30 21.60 16.96
CA SER A 233 -22.48 20.84 16.54
C SER A 233 -22.16 19.42 16.03
N ASP A 234 -20.89 19.09 15.80
CA ASP A 234 -20.47 17.75 15.37
C ASP A 234 -20.33 16.76 16.54
N VAL A 235 -20.41 17.21 17.80
CA VAL A 235 -20.31 16.30 18.95
C VAL A 235 -21.37 15.19 18.84
N GLY A 236 -20.94 13.94 18.95
CA GLY A 236 -21.75 12.74 18.75
C GLY A 236 -21.89 12.28 17.28
N GLN A 237 -21.37 13.02 16.31
CA GLN A 237 -21.30 12.58 14.91
C GLN A 237 -20.07 11.68 14.66
N PRO A 238 -20.11 10.77 13.68
CA PRO A 238 -18.92 10.00 13.31
C PRO A 238 -17.76 10.90 12.84
N LYS A 239 -16.54 10.65 13.34
CA LYS A 239 -15.35 11.43 12.94
C LYS A 239 -15.11 11.38 11.43
N VAL A 240 -15.40 10.23 10.81
CA VAL A 240 -15.27 10.03 9.36
C VAL A 240 -16.16 10.96 8.54
N GLU A 241 -17.33 11.34 9.04
CA GLU A 241 -18.24 12.26 8.35
C GLU A 241 -17.73 13.70 8.39
N VAL A 242 -17.12 14.12 9.51
CA VAL A 242 -16.44 15.41 9.62
C VAL A 242 -15.28 15.50 8.63
N ALA A 243 -14.46 14.45 8.54
CA ALA A 243 -13.37 14.36 7.58
C ALA A 243 -13.88 14.43 6.14
N ALA A 244 -14.94 13.68 5.81
CA ALA A 244 -15.53 13.68 4.48
C ALA A 244 -16.13 15.04 4.11
N ARG A 245 -16.84 15.70 5.04
CA ARG A 245 -17.36 17.07 4.86
C ARG A 245 -16.22 18.05 4.56
N MET A 246 -15.13 17.98 5.29
CA MET A 246 -13.96 18.85 5.09
C MET A 246 -13.28 18.61 3.73
N ILE A 247 -12.99 17.36 3.37
CA ILE A 247 -12.33 17.03 2.11
C ILE A 247 -13.16 17.54 0.93
N ARG A 248 -14.47 17.26 0.90
CA ARG A 248 -15.38 17.69 -0.17
C ARG A 248 -15.49 19.22 -0.28
N ALA A 249 -15.38 19.93 0.85
CA ALA A 249 -15.38 21.40 0.85
C ALA A 249 -14.09 21.99 0.25
N ILE A 250 -12.95 21.31 0.40
CA ILE A 250 -11.64 21.75 -0.10
C ILE A 250 -11.43 21.30 -1.55
N ASN A 251 -11.82 20.07 -1.90
CA ASN A 251 -11.62 19.47 -3.21
C ASN A 251 -12.95 18.92 -3.75
N LEU A 252 -13.58 19.65 -4.66
CA LEU A 252 -14.86 19.26 -5.26
C LEU A 252 -14.75 18.03 -6.18
N ASP A 253 -13.54 17.71 -6.66
CA ASP A 253 -13.27 16.52 -7.47
C ASP A 253 -13.14 15.26 -6.59
N ALA A 254 -13.08 15.39 -5.26
CA ALA A 254 -12.82 14.29 -4.37
C ALA A 254 -14.06 13.41 -4.16
N THR A 255 -13.94 12.13 -4.54
CA THR A 255 -14.80 11.05 -4.07
C THR A 255 -14.28 10.58 -2.72
N VAL A 256 -15.09 10.74 -1.68
CA VAL A 256 -14.73 10.37 -0.31
C VAL A 256 -15.66 9.30 0.21
N THR A 257 -15.09 8.20 0.72
CA THR A 257 -15.81 7.10 1.37
C THR A 257 -15.55 7.16 2.88
N PRO A 258 -16.47 7.73 3.68
CA PRO A 258 -16.41 7.63 5.13
C PRO A 258 -16.84 6.23 5.57
N LEU A 259 -16.02 5.54 6.34
CA LEU A 259 -16.31 4.22 6.88
C LEU A 259 -16.17 4.24 8.40
N GLN A 260 -17.29 4.31 9.10
CA GLN A 260 -17.30 4.17 10.55
C GLN A 260 -17.13 2.69 10.93
N ALA A 261 -15.88 2.25 11.00
CA ALA A 261 -15.53 0.87 11.31
C ALA A 261 -14.13 0.78 11.92
N ASP A 262 -13.85 -0.36 12.56
CA ASP A 262 -12.55 -0.65 13.18
C ASP A 262 -11.68 -1.45 12.20
N ILE A 263 -10.46 -0.97 11.94
CA ILE A 263 -9.54 -1.61 11.00
C ILE A 263 -9.11 -3.01 11.44
N VAL A 264 -9.27 -3.34 12.73
CA VAL A 264 -8.95 -4.68 13.25
C VAL A 264 -10.02 -5.72 12.91
N ASP A 265 -11.18 -5.31 12.41
CA ASP A 265 -12.19 -6.24 11.92
C ASP A 265 -11.79 -6.79 10.55
N GLU A 266 -11.91 -8.11 10.36
CA GLU A 266 -11.37 -8.81 9.19
C GLU A 266 -11.80 -8.20 7.84
N GLU A 267 -13.08 -7.87 7.70
CA GLU A 267 -13.63 -7.35 6.45
C GLU A 267 -13.17 -5.93 6.14
N VAL A 268 -12.86 -5.14 7.18
CA VAL A 268 -12.33 -3.78 7.07
C VAL A 268 -10.84 -3.84 6.75
N ALA A 269 -10.09 -4.71 7.45
CA ALA A 269 -8.66 -4.93 7.21
C ALA A 269 -8.36 -5.33 5.76
N LYS A 270 -9.24 -6.16 5.16
CA LYS A 270 -9.14 -6.58 3.75
C LYS A 270 -9.29 -5.41 2.75
N LEU A 271 -9.84 -4.27 3.16
CA LEU A 271 -9.91 -3.09 2.27
C LEU A 271 -8.53 -2.51 1.97
N ILE A 272 -7.52 -2.76 2.81
CA ILE A 272 -6.17 -2.23 2.62
C ILE A 272 -5.62 -2.60 1.24
N SER A 273 -5.91 -3.81 0.74
CA SER A 273 -5.41 -4.24 -0.58
C SER A 273 -5.94 -3.38 -1.75
N THR A 274 -7.05 -2.67 -1.55
CA THR A 274 -7.71 -1.81 -2.55
C THR A 274 -7.11 -0.41 -2.65
N PHE A 275 -6.34 0.02 -1.64
CA PHE A 275 -5.69 1.33 -1.60
C PHE A 275 -4.34 1.29 -2.31
N ASP A 276 -3.90 2.42 -2.86
CA ASP A 276 -2.55 2.59 -3.40
C ASP A 276 -1.56 3.09 -2.36
N PHE A 277 -2.04 3.84 -1.37
CA PHE A 277 -1.22 4.37 -0.29
C PHE A 277 -2.08 4.55 0.96
N VAL A 278 -1.51 4.26 2.13
CA VAL A 278 -2.22 4.39 3.41
C VAL A 278 -1.50 5.36 4.34
N LEU A 279 -2.27 6.23 4.99
CA LEU A 279 -1.84 7.05 6.11
C LEU A 279 -2.42 6.45 7.39
N LEU A 280 -1.55 5.95 8.26
CA LEU A 280 -1.92 5.29 9.50
C LEU A 280 -1.79 6.28 10.66
N CYS A 281 -2.94 6.78 11.08
CA CYS A 281 -3.12 7.88 12.04
C CYS A 281 -3.86 7.42 13.32
N THR A 282 -3.87 6.11 13.59
CA THR A 282 -4.47 5.51 14.78
C THR A 282 -3.64 5.73 16.04
N ASP A 283 -4.24 5.60 17.22
CA ASP A 283 -3.56 5.49 18.51
C ASP A 283 -3.44 4.05 19.01
N SER A 284 -4.17 3.10 18.42
CA SER A 284 -4.19 1.68 18.80
C SER A 284 -2.97 0.89 18.31
N HIS A 285 -2.41 0.03 19.18
CA HIS A 285 -1.36 -0.92 18.78
C HIS A 285 -1.91 -2.07 17.94
N ALA A 286 -3.13 -2.55 18.19
CA ALA A 286 -3.82 -3.57 17.41
C ALA A 286 -4.05 -3.12 15.96
N SER A 287 -4.55 -1.89 15.79
CA SER A 287 -4.71 -1.26 14.47
C SER A 287 -3.36 -1.15 13.75
N ARG A 288 -2.30 -0.75 14.46
CA ARG A 288 -0.95 -0.74 13.91
C ARG A 288 -0.46 -2.11 13.50
N ALA A 289 -0.71 -3.16 14.28
CA ALA A 289 -0.28 -4.52 13.94
C ALA A 289 -0.93 -5.04 12.65
N VAL A 290 -2.24 -4.81 12.49
CA VAL A 290 -3.00 -5.21 11.29
C VAL A 290 -2.50 -4.50 10.05
N VAL A 291 -2.43 -3.16 10.10
CA VAL A 291 -2.00 -2.35 8.94
C VAL A 291 -0.52 -2.58 8.63
N ASN A 292 0.32 -2.75 9.65
CA ASN A 292 1.73 -3.10 9.49
C ASN A 292 1.91 -4.40 8.72
N GLN A 293 1.15 -5.45 9.02
CA GLN A 293 1.26 -6.69 8.24
C GLN A 293 0.71 -6.52 6.83
N ALA A 294 -0.46 -5.89 6.69
CA ALA A 294 -1.12 -5.69 5.41
C ALA A 294 -0.23 -4.93 4.40
N ALA A 295 0.57 -3.96 4.88
CA ALA A 295 1.48 -3.18 4.04
C ALA A 295 2.44 -4.05 3.23
N TYR A 296 3.08 -5.04 3.88
CA TYR A 296 4.03 -5.96 3.24
C TYR A 296 3.32 -7.11 2.54
N GLN A 297 2.17 -7.54 3.08
CA GLN A 297 1.40 -8.66 2.56
C GLN A 297 0.76 -8.36 1.20
N TYR A 298 0.17 -7.18 1.04
CA TYR A 298 -0.52 -6.74 -0.18
C TYR A 298 0.28 -5.74 -1.01
N LEU A 299 1.51 -5.43 -0.58
CA LEU A 299 2.38 -4.43 -1.20
C LEU A 299 1.70 -3.06 -1.30
N VAL A 300 1.17 -2.58 -0.17
CA VAL A 300 0.55 -1.25 -0.06
C VAL A 300 1.42 -0.41 0.86
N PRO A 301 2.10 0.63 0.35
CA PRO A 301 2.93 1.49 1.20
C PRO A 301 2.07 2.20 2.23
N VAL A 302 2.55 2.23 3.47
CA VAL A 302 1.92 2.91 4.60
C VAL A 302 2.88 3.95 5.16
N ILE A 303 2.39 5.11 5.57
CA ILE A 303 3.10 5.99 6.51
C ILE A 303 2.38 5.94 7.85
N ASP A 304 3.08 5.41 8.86
CA ASP A 304 2.60 5.34 10.23
C ASP A 304 3.10 6.53 11.05
N MET A 305 2.20 7.05 11.87
CA MET A 305 2.41 8.26 12.66
C MET A 305 2.06 8.00 14.13
N GLY A 306 2.81 8.63 15.02
CA GLY A 306 2.54 8.62 16.44
C GLY A 306 2.94 9.92 17.10
N VAL A 307 2.13 10.40 18.03
CA VAL A 307 2.43 11.56 18.87
C VAL A 307 2.24 11.12 20.32
N SER A 308 3.20 11.46 21.17
CA SER A 308 3.11 11.23 22.61
C SER A 308 3.58 12.46 23.36
N ILE A 309 2.78 12.90 24.33
CA ILE A 309 3.10 13.97 25.27
C ILE A 309 3.02 13.39 26.68
N THR A 310 4.17 13.26 27.33
CA THR A 310 4.23 12.79 28.72
C THR A 310 4.19 14.00 29.65
N ALA A 311 3.04 14.22 30.30
CA ALA A 311 2.88 15.24 31.32
C ALA A 311 2.67 14.60 32.70
N SER A 312 3.29 15.17 33.72
CA SER A 312 3.07 14.79 35.12
C SER A 312 2.96 16.05 35.98
N ASN A 313 2.02 16.07 36.93
CA ASN A 313 1.77 17.22 37.81
C ASN A 313 1.61 18.57 37.08
N GLY A 314 0.99 18.56 35.89
CA GLY A 314 0.79 19.76 35.07
C GLY A 314 2.02 20.26 34.30
N ALA A 315 3.17 19.56 34.39
CA ALA A 315 4.37 19.88 33.64
C ALA A 315 4.64 18.84 32.55
N VAL A 316 4.97 19.31 31.34
CA VAL A 316 5.36 18.43 30.23
C VAL A 316 6.82 18.01 30.42
N SER A 317 7.06 16.71 30.49
CA SER A 317 8.41 16.14 30.58
C SER A 317 8.99 15.82 29.21
N HIS A 318 8.18 15.24 28.31
CA HIS A 318 8.61 14.78 26.99
C HIS A 318 7.51 14.97 25.95
N ILE A 319 7.90 15.42 24.76
CA ILE A 319 7.09 15.52 23.54
C ILE A 319 7.83 14.77 22.45
N THR A 320 7.22 13.71 21.94
CA THR A 320 7.80 12.87 20.89
C THR A 320 6.81 12.67 19.76
N GLY A 321 7.29 12.85 18.53
CA GLY A 321 6.59 12.46 17.30
C GLY A 321 7.36 11.38 16.57
N ARG A 322 6.65 10.46 15.91
CA ARG A 322 7.23 9.43 15.05
C ARG A 322 6.52 9.42 13.70
N VAL A 323 7.30 9.33 12.62
CA VAL A 323 6.81 9.13 11.25
C VAL A 323 7.67 8.05 10.60
N GLN A 324 7.05 6.95 10.16
CA GLN A 324 7.76 5.82 9.57
C GLN A 324 7.00 5.29 8.35
N MET A 325 7.68 5.17 7.22
CA MET A 325 7.15 4.49 6.05
C MET A 325 7.37 2.98 6.17
N LEU A 326 6.35 2.22 5.80
CA LEU A 326 6.31 0.76 5.79
C LEU A 326 6.09 0.31 4.35
N ALA A 327 7.10 -0.34 3.77
CA ALA A 327 7.08 -0.85 2.41
C ALA A 327 8.22 -1.87 2.22
N PRO A 328 8.20 -2.73 1.19
CA PRO A 328 9.28 -3.67 0.91
C PRO A 328 10.66 -3.00 0.92
N GLY A 329 11.63 -3.65 1.56
CA GLY A 329 12.99 -3.12 1.77
C GLY A 329 13.14 -2.18 2.97
N LEU A 330 12.06 -1.71 3.58
CA LEU A 330 12.07 -0.89 4.81
C LEU A 330 11.73 -1.72 6.06
N PRO A 331 12.20 -1.33 7.26
CA PRO A 331 11.85 -2.00 8.51
C PRO A 331 10.37 -1.78 8.85
N CYS A 332 9.69 -2.86 9.23
CA CYS A 332 8.32 -2.79 9.75
C CYS A 332 8.27 -2.32 11.21
N LEU A 333 7.05 -2.10 11.74
CA LEU A 333 6.85 -1.70 13.14
C LEU A 333 7.32 -2.76 14.15
N THR A 334 7.32 -4.03 13.76
CA THR A 334 7.92 -5.11 14.57
C THR A 334 9.45 -4.98 14.60
N CYS A 335 10.10 -4.68 13.47
CA CYS A 335 11.54 -4.49 13.41
C CYS A 335 12.01 -3.24 14.17
N SER A 336 11.21 -2.16 14.14
CA SER A 336 11.52 -0.92 14.87
C SER A 336 11.12 -0.96 16.34
N GLY A 337 10.51 -2.04 16.83
CA GLY A 337 10.08 -2.16 18.22
C GLY A 337 8.95 -1.19 18.60
N ALA A 338 8.14 -0.77 17.62
CA ALA A 338 7.07 0.21 17.81
C ALA A 338 5.73 -0.42 18.26
N LEU A 339 5.67 -1.74 18.42
CA LEU A 339 4.47 -2.49 18.82
C LEU A 339 4.63 -3.05 20.23
N ASP A 340 3.61 -2.87 21.06
CA ASP A 340 3.47 -3.54 22.36
C ASP A 340 2.52 -4.74 22.23
N SER A 341 3.06 -5.95 22.35
CA SER A 341 2.31 -7.19 22.21
C SER A 341 1.20 -7.37 23.24
N GLU A 342 1.37 -6.87 24.47
CA GLU A 342 0.35 -6.97 25.52
C GLU A 342 -0.77 -5.96 25.28
N ALA A 343 -0.44 -4.75 24.82
CA ALA A 343 -1.44 -3.78 24.37
C ALA A 343 -2.28 -4.34 23.21
N ILE A 344 -1.63 -4.94 22.20
CA ILE A 344 -2.32 -5.61 21.07
C ILE A 344 -3.29 -6.66 21.58
N ARG A 345 -2.84 -7.56 22.47
CA ARG A 345 -3.69 -8.63 23.03
C ARG A 345 -4.95 -8.05 23.69
N ARG A 346 -4.81 -7.00 24.50
CA ARG A 346 -5.93 -6.35 25.22
C ARG A 346 -6.90 -5.66 24.26
N GLU A 347 -6.37 -4.95 23.28
CA GLU A 347 -7.18 -4.21 22.29
C GLU A 347 -7.95 -5.16 21.36
N MET A 348 -7.43 -6.36 21.10
CA MET A 348 -8.09 -7.41 20.30
C MET A 348 -9.20 -8.16 21.05
N LEU A 349 -9.37 -7.97 22.36
CA LEU A 349 -10.45 -8.60 23.12
C LEU A 349 -11.82 -8.09 22.67
N SER A 350 -12.77 -9.01 22.51
CA SER A 350 -14.19 -8.67 22.34
C SER A 350 -14.75 -7.96 23.59
N PRO A 351 -15.87 -7.23 23.49
CA PRO A 351 -16.51 -6.60 24.64
C PRO A 351 -16.77 -7.58 25.80
N GLU A 352 -17.22 -8.79 25.49
CA GLU A 352 -17.48 -9.85 26.48
C GLU A 352 -16.19 -10.30 27.18
N GLN A 353 -15.13 -10.57 26.40
CA GLN A 353 -13.84 -10.98 26.95
C GLN A 353 -13.20 -9.88 27.78
N ARG A 354 -13.34 -8.62 27.35
CA ARG A 354 -12.82 -7.44 28.05
C ARG A 354 -13.51 -7.25 29.40
N ALA A 355 -14.83 -7.45 29.47
CA ALA A 355 -15.59 -7.38 30.71
C ALA A 355 -15.23 -8.51 31.69
N ALA A 356 -14.77 -9.66 31.17
CA ALA A 356 -14.37 -10.82 31.96
C ALA A 356 -12.88 -10.83 32.33
N ASP A 357 -12.04 -9.98 31.74
CA ASP A 357 -10.58 -9.98 31.98
C ASP A 357 -10.23 -9.16 33.24
N PRO A 358 -9.79 -9.80 34.34
CA PRO A 358 -9.48 -9.13 35.60
C PRO A 358 -8.27 -8.18 35.50
N TYR A 359 -7.48 -8.25 34.43
CA TYR A 359 -6.33 -7.37 34.17
C TYR A 359 -6.69 -6.15 33.30
N VAL A 360 -7.90 -6.07 32.76
CA VAL A 360 -8.42 -4.85 32.13
C VAL A 360 -9.00 -3.96 33.22
N GLN A 361 -8.11 -3.43 34.07
CA GLN A 361 -8.43 -2.39 35.04
C GLN A 361 -7.78 -1.08 34.58
N GLY A 362 -8.61 -0.05 34.41
CA GLY A 362 -8.16 1.30 34.07
C GLY A 362 -8.76 1.81 32.76
N ILE A 363 -9.55 2.87 32.88
CA ILE A 363 -9.96 3.71 31.76
C ILE A 363 -8.68 4.25 31.09
N HIS A 364 -8.62 4.26 29.76
CA HIS A 364 -7.52 4.88 29.03
C HIS A 364 -7.41 6.34 29.49
N GLU A 365 -6.39 6.67 30.29
CA GLU A 365 -6.19 8.04 30.74
C GLU A 365 -6.03 8.93 29.50
N PRO A 366 -6.81 10.02 29.36
CA PRO A 366 -6.73 10.88 28.19
C PRO A 366 -5.30 11.40 28.05
N GLN A 367 -4.61 10.96 26.99
CA GLN A 367 -3.27 11.46 26.73
C GLN A 367 -3.35 12.94 26.31
N PRO A 368 -2.46 13.80 26.83
CA PRO A 368 -2.40 15.18 26.39
C PRO A 368 -2.14 15.24 24.88
N ALA A 369 -2.94 16.03 24.18
CA ALA A 369 -2.81 16.20 22.73
C ALA A 369 -3.10 17.65 22.34
N VAL A 370 -2.21 18.22 21.53
CA VAL A 370 -2.31 19.60 21.05
C VAL A 370 -2.13 19.65 19.54
N LEU A 371 -2.88 20.55 18.91
CA LEU A 371 -2.93 20.67 17.45
C LEU A 371 -1.56 20.96 16.83
N SER A 372 -0.72 21.79 17.47
CA SER A 372 0.58 22.19 16.94
C SER A 372 1.54 20.99 16.76
N ILE A 373 1.60 20.09 17.73
CA ILE A 373 2.48 18.92 17.67
C ILE A 373 1.94 17.91 16.66
N ASN A 374 0.62 17.69 16.62
CA ASN A 374 -0.01 16.87 15.59
C ASN A 374 0.28 17.42 14.20
N SER A 375 0.22 18.74 14.02
CA SER A 375 0.50 19.42 12.75
C SER A 375 1.95 19.24 12.30
N THR A 376 2.91 19.33 13.22
CA THR A 376 4.33 19.07 12.90
C THR A 376 4.53 17.64 12.40
N VAL A 377 4.00 16.64 13.12
CA VAL A 377 4.14 15.23 12.73
C VAL A 377 3.40 14.93 11.42
N SER A 378 2.23 15.53 11.23
CA SER A 378 1.44 15.42 10.00
C SER A 378 2.14 16.03 8.79
N SER A 379 2.78 17.18 8.97
CA SER A 379 3.58 17.80 7.90
C SER A 379 4.80 16.97 7.52
N LEU A 380 5.45 16.31 8.49
CA LEU A 380 6.55 15.38 8.24
C LEU A 380 6.08 14.15 7.45
N ALA A 381 4.90 13.60 7.77
CA ALA A 381 4.29 12.48 7.05
C ALA A 381 3.96 12.85 5.60
N ILE A 382 3.31 13.98 5.36
CA ILE A 382 3.04 14.45 3.98
C ILE A 382 4.33 14.74 3.21
N THR A 383 5.33 15.32 3.86
CA THR A 383 6.64 15.53 3.22
C THR A 383 7.25 14.18 2.81
N MET A 384 7.17 13.17 3.67
CA MET A 384 7.61 11.80 3.35
C MET A 384 6.80 11.19 2.20
N LEU A 385 5.47 11.37 2.17
CA LEU A 385 4.60 10.95 1.07
C LEU A 385 5.05 11.56 -0.25
N LEU A 386 5.30 12.88 -0.30
CA LEU A 386 5.80 13.55 -1.49
C LEU A 386 7.11 12.92 -1.98
N GLY A 387 8.03 12.55 -1.08
CA GLY A 387 9.26 11.83 -1.43
C GLY A 387 9.04 10.42 -1.97
N ALA A 388 7.98 9.76 -1.53
CA ALA A 388 7.65 8.40 -1.95
C ALA A 388 6.98 8.37 -3.33
N VAL A 389 6.13 9.36 -3.65
CA VAL A 389 5.28 9.33 -4.85
C VAL A 389 5.65 10.33 -5.93
N THR A 390 6.39 11.40 -5.61
CA THR A 390 6.77 12.44 -6.58
C THR A 390 8.28 12.38 -6.89
N PRO A 391 8.80 13.11 -7.90
CA PRO A 391 10.24 13.16 -8.16
C PRO A 391 11.04 13.99 -7.14
N VAL A 392 10.39 14.57 -6.11
CA VAL A 392 11.09 15.34 -5.08
C VAL A 392 12.05 14.44 -4.31
N PRO A 393 13.34 14.81 -4.15
CA PRO A 393 14.37 13.94 -3.60
C PRO A 393 14.36 13.87 -2.06
N ILE A 394 13.20 13.63 -1.44
CA ILE A 394 13.06 13.46 0.00
C ILE A 394 13.41 12.01 0.36
N LYS A 395 14.50 11.85 1.11
CA LYS A 395 15.10 10.54 1.43
C LYS A 395 14.64 9.87 2.72
N PRO A 396 14.43 10.60 3.85
CA PRO A 396 14.13 9.93 5.11
C PRO A 396 12.85 9.09 5.04
N ARG A 397 12.90 7.87 5.60
CA ARG A 397 11.77 6.94 5.71
C ARG A 397 11.42 6.56 7.14
N TYR A 398 12.21 7.02 8.10
CA TYR A 398 11.89 6.96 9.51
C TYR A 398 12.47 8.20 10.20
N GLN A 399 11.59 9.02 10.75
CA GLN A 399 11.93 10.24 11.48
C GLN A 399 11.29 10.26 12.87
N VAL A 400 12.01 10.85 13.81
CA VAL A 400 11.53 11.15 15.17
C VAL A 400 11.64 12.65 15.40
N TYR A 401 10.54 13.26 15.85
CA TYR A 401 10.48 14.64 16.30
C TYR A 401 10.61 14.71 17.82
N ASP A 402 11.65 15.38 18.30
CA ASP A 402 11.86 15.76 19.69
C ASP A 402 11.27 17.16 19.89
N GLY A 403 10.06 17.22 20.43
CA GLY A 403 9.32 18.46 20.61
C GLY A 403 9.85 19.34 21.73
N ASN A 404 10.53 18.77 22.73
CA ASN A 404 11.19 19.57 23.77
C ASN A 404 12.35 20.39 23.21
N ARG A 405 13.06 19.85 22.22
CA ARG A 405 14.22 20.50 21.60
C ARG A 405 13.93 21.11 20.23
N GLY A 406 12.73 20.88 19.68
CA GLY A 406 12.36 21.29 18.33
C GLY A 406 13.22 20.65 17.23
N ARG A 407 13.63 19.39 17.40
CA ARG A 407 14.56 18.70 16.48
C ARG A 407 13.89 17.52 15.78
N VAL A 408 14.15 17.36 14.49
CA VAL A 408 13.80 16.14 13.73
C VAL A 408 15.08 15.34 13.50
N LYS A 409 15.04 14.05 13.80
CA LYS A 409 16.15 13.12 13.60
C LYS A 409 15.71 12.00 12.66
N GLU A 410 16.58 11.65 11.73
CA GLU A 410 16.43 10.41 10.96
C GLU A 410 16.88 9.22 11.81
N MET A 411 16.13 8.13 11.70
CA MET A 411 16.39 6.88 12.41
C MET A 411 16.83 5.80 11.43
N ALA A 412 17.84 5.03 11.81
CA ALA A 412 18.29 3.86 11.05
C ALA A 412 17.93 2.60 11.83
N VAL A 413 17.07 1.76 11.24
CA VAL A 413 16.68 0.45 11.78
C VAL A 413 16.86 -0.58 10.67
N ALA A 414 17.50 -1.70 10.99
CA ALA A 414 17.68 -2.80 10.05
C ALA A 414 16.42 -3.68 9.96
N VAL A 415 16.15 -4.18 8.76
CA VAL A 415 15.17 -5.26 8.55
C VAL A 415 15.71 -6.53 9.20
N GLN A 416 14.90 -7.17 10.05
CA GLN A 416 15.27 -8.46 10.64
C GLN A 416 15.07 -9.58 9.61
N PRO A 417 16.07 -10.44 9.32
CA PRO A 417 16.00 -11.44 8.25
C PRO A 417 14.87 -12.47 8.42
N ASN A 418 14.49 -12.78 9.66
CA ASN A 418 13.42 -13.71 10.00
C ASN A 418 12.16 -13.00 10.54
N CYS A 419 11.98 -11.71 10.21
CA CYS A 419 10.79 -10.99 10.62
C CYS A 419 9.53 -11.64 10.05
N VAL A 420 8.58 -11.99 10.92
CA VAL A 420 7.29 -12.60 10.56
C VAL A 420 6.41 -11.69 9.67
N VAL A 421 6.73 -10.40 9.57
CA VAL A 421 6.00 -9.43 8.74
C VAL A 421 6.75 -9.13 7.44
N CYS A 422 7.88 -8.45 7.52
CA CYS A 422 8.51 -7.82 6.35
C CYS A 422 9.61 -8.65 5.68
N SER A 423 9.92 -9.85 6.18
CA SER A 423 10.90 -10.71 5.53
C SER A 423 10.23 -11.70 4.56
N PRO A 424 10.97 -12.27 3.60
CA PRO A 424 10.44 -13.30 2.69
C PRO A 424 9.93 -14.58 3.40
N MET A 425 10.36 -14.82 4.64
CA MET A 425 9.85 -15.92 5.47
C MET A 425 8.52 -15.59 6.17
N GLY A 426 8.18 -14.31 6.23
CA GLY A 426 6.96 -13.79 6.83
C GLY A 426 5.87 -13.52 5.81
N ALA A 427 5.07 -12.48 6.08
CA ALA A 427 3.91 -12.09 5.29
C ALA A 427 4.25 -11.42 3.94
N LEU A 428 5.50 -11.02 3.69
CA LEU A 428 5.90 -10.26 2.50
C LEU A 428 5.39 -10.91 1.20
N ALA A 429 4.64 -10.13 0.43
CA ALA A 429 4.10 -10.49 -0.88
C ALA A 429 3.27 -11.80 -0.91
N LYS A 430 2.65 -12.21 0.22
CA LYS A 430 1.80 -13.41 0.28
C LYS A 430 0.34 -13.17 -0.10
N GLY A 431 -0.03 -11.92 -0.37
CA GLY A 431 -1.39 -11.53 -0.78
C GLY A 431 -2.46 -12.13 0.13
N PRO A 432 -3.58 -12.66 -0.41
CA PRO A 432 -4.69 -13.18 0.40
C PRO A 432 -4.40 -14.55 1.07
N THR A 433 -3.28 -15.21 0.75
CA THR A 433 -3.00 -16.57 1.28
C THR A 433 -2.42 -16.56 2.70
N TRP A 434 -2.15 -15.38 3.25
CA TRP A 434 -1.62 -15.21 4.60
C TRP A 434 -2.68 -14.57 5.51
N HIS A 435 -2.82 -15.06 6.74
CA HIS A 435 -3.83 -14.54 7.65
C HIS A 435 -3.40 -13.21 8.26
N LEU A 436 -4.26 -12.19 8.17
CA LEU A 436 -4.07 -10.93 8.88
C LEU A 436 -4.26 -11.15 10.40
N PRO A 437 -3.55 -10.39 11.26
CA PRO A 437 -3.67 -10.51 12.71
C PRO A 437 -4.89 -9.72 13.21
N VAL A 438 -6.08 -10.07 12.71
CA VAL A 438 -7.35 -9.37 12.96
C VAL A 438 -8.08 -9.95 14.17
N ARG A 439 -9.08 -9.22 14.65
CA ARG A 439 -9.98 -9.69 15.71
C ARG A 439 -10.66 -11.00 15.28
N PRO A 440 -10.71 -12.05 16.13
CA PRO A 440 -11.42 -13.28 15.81
C PRO A 440 -12.90 -12.99 15.53
N LYS A 441 -13.47 -13.63 14.49
CA LYS A 441 -14.91 -13.58 14.24
C LYS A 441 -15.66 -14.12 15.45
N ARG A 442 -16.75 -13.44 15.84
CA ARG A 442 -17.73 -14.01 16.77
C ARG A 442 -18.22 -15.32 16.16
N GLN A 443 -18.07 -16.42 16.89
CA GLN A 443 -18.85 -17.62 16.58
C GLN A 443 -20.29 -17.27 16.93
N ASP A 444 -21.08 -16.91 15.93
CA ASP A 444 -22.52 -16.89 16.08
C ASP A 444 -22.93 -18.32 16.48
N GLY A 445 -23.54 -18.46 17.65
CA GLY A 445 -23.91 -19.74 18.25
C GLY A 445 -25.08 -20.41 17.52
N SER A 446 -24.97 -20.66 16.22
CA SER A 446 -25.94 -21.37 15.39
C SER A 446 -25.48 -22.78 15.03
N ASP A 447 -24.85 -23.48 15.98
CA ASP A 447 -24.74 -24.94 15.98
C ASP A 447 -25.03 -25.43 17.41
N LYS A 448 -26.33 -25.53 17.74
CA LYS A 448 -26.86 -26.38 18.79
C LYS A 448 -28.19 -26.97 18.35
#